data_AF-A0A1Y1K0G3-F1
#
_entry.id   AF-A0A1Y1K0G3-F1
#
_cell.length_a   1.000
_cell.length_b   1.000
_cell.length_c   1.000
_cell.angle_alpha   90.00
_cell.angle_beta   90.00
_cell.angle_gamma   90.00
#
_symmetry.space_group_name_H-M   'P 1'
#
loop_
_entity.id
_entity.type
_entity.pdbx_description
1 polymer ?
#
loop_
_entity_poly.entity_id
_entity_poly.type
_entity_poly.pdbx_seq_one_letter_code
_entity_poly.pdbx_strand_id
1 'polypeptide(L)'
;MGYFAEVTSGQRLEDMDISVHCDIGIFEWLMLWVKKTEAEGDGPELDPQCVIPILVSAAFLQMEPLIEECLLFCHEHMNDILRTSTNLSCLNDSVMTRLAAMYTNVEVEAIRDRKDKIQSRLYCKLIQSLCEPEAESM
;
A
#
# COMPACT_ATOMS: atom_id res chain seq x y z
N MET A 1 -0.22 -5.09 13.97
CA MET A 1 -0.01 -3.68 13.60
C MET A 1 1.26 -3.20 14.27
N GLY A 2 2.31 -2.86 13.52
CA GLY A 2 3.62 -2.47 14.07
C GLY A 2 3.61 -1.09 14.74
N TYR A 3 2.95 -0.10 14.14
CA TYR A 3 2.93 1.29 14.66
C TYR A 3 2.46 1.37 16.11
N PHE A 4 1.32 0.75 16.43
CA PHE A 4 0.80 0.76 17.80
C PHE A 4 1.73 0.02 18.77
N ALA A 5 2.40 -1.05 18.35
CA ALA A 5 3.36 -1.75 19.20
C ALA A 5 4.59 -0.87 19.52
N GLU A 6 5.07 -0.10 18.55
CA GLU A 6 6.17 0.86 18.75
C GLU A 6 5.76 1.99 19.68
N VAL A 7 4.59 2.62 19.44
CA VAL A 7 4.18 3.79 20.23
C VAL A 7 3.72 3.40 21.64
N THR A 8 3.17 2.20 21.85
CA THR A 8 2.79 1.71 23.18
C THR A 8 3.95 1.10 23.96
N SER A 9 5.16 1.03 23.37
CA SER A 9 6.33 0.50 24.06
C SER A 9 6.74 1.42 25.23
N GLY A 10 6.30 1.05 26.43
CA GLY A 10 6.59 1.77 27.67
C GLY A 10 5.51 2.71 28.19
N GLN A 11 4.28 2.68 27.63
CA GLN A 11 3.13 3.47 28.11
C GLN A 11 1.84 2.64 28.20
N ARG A 12 0.90 3.03 29.07
CA ARG A 12 -0.42 2.39 29.17
C ARG A 12 -1.31 2.93 28.05
N LEU A 13 -2.05 2.04 27.37
CA LEU A 13 -2.95 2.35 26.25
C LEU A 13 -3.99 3.45 26.57
N GLU A 14 -4.34 3.60 27.84
CA GLU A 14 -5.36 4.54 28.33
C GLU A 14 -4.91 6.02 28.34
N ASP A 15 -3.62 6.30 28.17
CA ASP A 15 -3.04 7.65 28.19
C ASP A 15 -2.66 8.18 26.79
N MET A 16 -2.99 7.44 25.72
CA MET A 16 -2.59 7.76 24.34
C MET A 16 -3.70 8.40 23.52
N ASP A 17 -3.55 9.69 23.21
CA ASP A 17 -4.38 10.39 22.22
C ASP A 17 -3.72 10.32 20.83
N ILE A 18 -4.31 9.53 19.92
CA ILE A 18 -3.91 9.51 18.51
C ILE A 18 -4.93 10.36 17.73
N SER A 19 -4.51 11.55 17.30
CA SER A 19 -5.30 12.40 16.40
C SER A 19 -4.79 12.23 14.96
N VAL A 20 -5.52 11.44 14.17
CA VAL A 20 -5.30 11.30 12.73
C VAL A 20 -6.57 11.69 12.01
N HIS A 21 -6.44 12.54 10.98
CA HIS A 21 -7.51 12.75 10.01
C HIS A 21 -7.67 11.46 9.20
N CYS A 22 -8.53 10.57 9.69
CA CYS A 22 -8.82 9.30 9.05
C CYS A 22 -10.18 9.38 8.37
N ASP A 23 -10.28 8.84 7.16
CA ASP A 23 -11.57 8.52 6.57
C ASP A 23 -12.21 7.39 7.41
N ILE A 24 -13.37 7.67 7.98
CA ILE A 24 -14.06 6.75 8.90
C ILE A 24 -14.37 5.42 8.20
N GLY A 25 -14.71 5.44 6.90
CA GLY A 25 -15.00 4.23 6.14
C GLY A 25 -13.75 3.35 5.96
N ILE A 26 -12.59 3.97 5.71
CA ILE A 26 -11.31 3.24 5.64
C ILE A 26 -10.95 2.65 7.00
N PHE A 27 -11.16 3.40 8.09
CA PHE A 27 -10.92 2.89 9.43
C PHE A 27 -11.81 1.69 9.77
N GLU A 28 -13.11 1.78 9.46
CA GLU A 28 -14.05 0.66 9.64
C GLU A 28 -13.64 -0.57 8.83
N TRP A 29 -13.22 -0.38 7.57
CA TRP A 29 -12.70 -1.46 6.73
C TRP A 29 -11.48 -2.14 7.38
N LEU A 30 -10.51 -1.35 7.88
CA LEU A 30 -9.32 -1.88 8.56
C LEU A 30 -9.69 -2.68 9.81
N MET A 31 -10.67 -2.22 10.59
CA MET A 31 -11.13 -2.93 11.78
C MET A 31 -11.81 -4.26 11.42
N LEU A 32 -12.55 -4.32 10.32
CA LEU A 32 -13.12 -5.57 9.80
C LEU A 32 -12.02 -6.54 9.35
N TRP A 33 -10.99 -6.03 8.66
CA TRP A 33 -9.84 -6.84 8.23
C TRP A 33 -9.05 -7.41 9.42
N VAL A 34 -8.83 -6.63 10.49
CA VAL A 34 -8.17 -7.13 11.71
C VAL A 34 -8.98 -8.25 12.35
N LYS A 35 -10.31 -8.06 12.49
CA LYS A 35 -11.20 -9.07 13.08
C LYS A 35 -11.24 -10.37 12.29
N LYS A 36 -11.15 -10.30 10.95
CA LYS A 36 -11.02 -11.48 10.07
C LYS A 36 -9.77 -12.30 10.41
N THR A 37 -8.66 -11.65 10.77
CA THR A 37 -7.44 -12.37 11.15
C THR A 37 -7.61 -13.15 12.46
N GLU A 38 -8.56 -12.75 13.32
CA GLU A 38 -8.82 -13.38 14.61
C GLU A 38 -9.95 -14.44 14.58
N ALA A 39 -10.81 -14.44 13.56
CA ALA A 39 -11.98 -15.31 13.45
C ALA A 39 -12.18 -15.86 12.04
N GLU A 40 -12.66 -17.11 11.91
CA GLU A 40 -13.06 -17.71 10.63
C GLU A 40 -14.35 -17.04 10.11
N GLY A 41 -14.22 -15.91 9.43
CA GLY A 41 -15.32 -15.20 8.78
C GLY A 41 -14.87 -14.53 7.47
N ASP A 42 -15.83 -14.18 6.63
CA ASP A 42 -15.57 -13.39 5.42
C ASP A 42 -15.12 -11.99 5.83
N GLY A 43 -13.88 -11.66 5.47
CA GLY A 43 -13.33 -10.33 5.67
C GLY A 43 -13.77 -9.37 4.57
N PRO A 44 -13.50 -8.07 4.74
CA PRO A 44 -13.83 -7.10 3.71
C PRO A 44 -12.96 -7.36 2.46
N GLU A 45 -13.54 -7.13 1.28
CA GLU A 45 -12.85 -7.29 0.00
C GLU A 45 -12.19 -5.97 -0.43
N LEU A 46 -11.05 -6.09 -1.14
CA LEU A 46 -10.40 -4.95 -1.77
C LEU A 46 -11.13 -4.57 -3.06
N ASP A 47 -11.28 -3.27 -3.28
CA ASP A 47 -11.84 -2.73 -4.51
C ASP A 47 -10.97 -1.58 -5.08
N PRO A 48 -11.05 -1.28 -6.39
CA PRO A 48 -10.22 -0.26 -7.02
C PRO A 48 -10.42 1.17 -6.49
N GLN A 49 -11.55 1.47 -5.84
CA GLN A 49 -11.86 2.78 -5.25
C GLN A 49 -11.21 2.95 -3.87
N CYS A 50 -11.10 1.88 -3.09
CA CYS A 50 -10.61 1.94 -1.71
C CYS A 50 -9.17 1.43 -1.50
N VAL A 51 -8.61 0.65 -2.43
CA VAL A 51 -7.31 -0.02 -2.23
C VAL A 51 -6.14 0.94 -1.96
N ILE A 52 -6.12 2.12 -2.59
CA ILE A 52 -5.01 3.08 -2.39
C ILE A 52 -5.09 3.76 -1.02
N PRO A 53 -6.24 4.31 -0.58
CA PRO A 53 -6.39 4.75 0.81
C PRO A 53 -6.04 3.65 1.82
N ILE A 54 -6.49 2.41 1.61
CA ILE A 54 -6.18 1.27 2.48
C ILE A 54 -4.67 1.01 2.50
N LEU A 55 -4.01 0.96 1.35
CA LEU A 55 -2.57 0.73 1.25
C LEU A 55 -1.77 1.81 1.98
N VAL A 56 -2.16 3.09 1.84
CA VAL A 56 -1.52 4.20 2.56
C VAL A 56 -1.69 4.05 4.06
N SER A 57 -2.90 3.73 4.53
CA SER A 57 -3.18 3.50 5.96
C SER A 57 -2.46 2.26 6.49
N ALA A 58 -2.42 1.16 5.73
CA ALA A 58 -1.73 -0.07 6.10
C ALA A 58 -0.21 0.15 6.21
N ALA A 59 0.37 0.90 5.27
CA ALA A 59 1.78 1.28 5.32
C ALA A 59 2.10 2.16 6.53
N PHE A 60 1.23 3.12 6.86
CA PHE A 60 1.39 3.96 8.06
C PHE A 60 1.30 3.14 9.35
N LEU A 61 0.32 2.23 9.44
CA LEU A 61 0.11 1.36 10.60
C LEU A 61 1.07 0.16 10.67
N GLN A 62 1.97 0.03 9.69
CA GLN A 62 2.91 -1.09 9.52
C GLN A 62 2.16 -2.44 9.61
N MET A 63 1.18 -2.62 8.73
CA MET A 63 0.38 -3.85 8.60
C MET A 63 0.88 -4.70 7.44
N GLU A 64 2.03 -5.34 7.62
CA GLU A 64 2.75 -6.01 6.52
C GLU A 64 1.90 -6.96 5.66
N PRO A 65 1.09 -7.88 6.22
CA PRO A 65 0.28 -8.79 5.40
C PRO A 65 -0.75 -8.04 4.53
N LEU A 66 -1.36 -6.98 5.07
CA LEU A 66 -2.31 -6.16 4.33
C LEU A 66 -1.62 -5.31 3.25
N ILE A 67 -0.39 -4.84 3.52
CA ILE A 67 0.41 -4.12 2.52
C ILE A 67 0.67 -5.03 1.32
N GLU A 68 1.06 -6.29 1.56
CA GLU A 68 1.28 -7.28 0.50
C GLU A 68 0.00 -7.57 -0.30
N GLU A 69 -1.13 -7.81 0.38
CA GLU A 69 -2.44 -7.98 -0.27
C GLU A 69 -2.80 -6.79 -1.17
N CYS A 70 -2.61 -5.56 -0.67
CA CYS A 70 -2.89 -4.35 -1.43
C CYS A 70 -1.95 -4.15 -2.62
N LEU A 71 -0.66 -4.46 -2.47
CA LEU A 71 0.33 -4.37 -3.54
C LEU A 71 0.01 -5.35 -4.68
N LEU A 72 -0.35 -6.59 -4.35
CA LEU A 72 -0.77 -7.59 -5.32
C LEU A 72 -2.03 -7.13 -6.07
N PHE A 73 -3.05 -6.69 -5.34
CA PHE A 73 -4.26 -6.15 -5.97
C PHE A 73 -3.96 -4.95 -6.88
N CYS A 74 -3.06 -4.05 -6.45
CA CYS A 74 -2.64 -2.92 -7.27
C CYS A 74 -1.96 -3.38 -8.56
N HIS A 75 -1.10 -4.39 -8.49
CA HIS A 75 -0.42 -4.93 -9.67
C HIS A 75 -1.43 -5.55 -10.65
N GLU A 76 -2.36 -6.37 -10.17
CA GLU A 76 -3.35 -7.06 -11.02
C GLU A 76 -4.41 -6.11 -11.61
N HIS A 77 -4.80 -5.07 -10.87
CA HIS A 77 -5.94 -4.20 -11.20
C HIS A 77 -5.55 -2.73 -11.47
N MET A 78 -4.28 -2.43 -11.77
CA MET A 78 -3.79 -1.05 -11.93
C MET A 78 -4.61 -0.21 -12.91
N ASN A 79 -4.97 -0.79 -14.05
CA ASN A 79 -5.78 -0.11 -15.06
C ASN A 79 -7.17 0.26 -14.54
N ASP A 80 -7.74 -0.51 -13.62
CA ASP A 80 -9.06 -0.28 -13.04
C ASP A 80 -8.97 0.82 -11.97
N ILE A 81 -7.92 0.77 -11.16
CA ILE A 81 -7.57 1.81 -10.17
C ILE A 81 -7.38 3.17 -10.88
N LEU A 82 -6.66 3.22 -12.00
CA LEU A 82 -6.43 4.46 -12.74
C LEU A 82 -7.72 5.09 -13.30
N ARG A 83 -8.77 4.29 -13.55
CA ARG A 83 -10.08 4.80 -13.98
C ARG A 83 -10.86 5.46 -12.86
N THR A 84 -10.51 5.21 -11.60
CA THR A 84 -11.11 5.88 -10.45
C THR A 84 -10.53 7.30 -10.25
N SER A 85 -11.19 8.09 -9.41
CA SER A 85 -10.73 9.43 -9.01
C SER A 85 -9.58 9.41 -7.99
N THR A 86 -8.99 8.24 -7.74
CA THR A 86 -7.96 8.04 -6.73
C THR A 86 -6.67 8.81 -7.04
N ASN A 87 -6.09 9.38 -5.98
CA ASN A 87 -4.81 10.05 -6.00
C ASN A 87 -3.69 9.07 -5.65
N LEU A 88 -2.76 8.82 -6.57
CA LEU A 88 -1.61 7.94 -6.38
C LEU A 88 -0.36 8.67 -5.88
N SER A 89 -0.40 10.01 -5.77
CA SER A 89 0.73 10.82 -5.32
C SER A 89 1.05 10.63 -3.83
N CYS A 90 0.11 10.10 -3.05
CA CYS A 90 0.28 9.85 -1.61
C CYS A 90 1.00 8.53 -1.30
N LEU A 91 1.29 7.69 -2.29
CA LEU A 91 2.13 6.50 -2.10
C LEU A 91 3.57 6.92 -1.77
N ASN A 92 4.06 6.50 -0.61
CA ASN A 92 5.43 6.76 -0.17
C ASN A 92 6.46 5.99 -1.02
N ASP A 93 7.73 6.35 -0.88
CA ASP A 93 8.81 5.83 -1.73
C ASP A 93 9.03 4.31 -1.55
N SER A 94 8.88 3.80 -0.32
CA SER A 94 8.99 2.37 -0.02
C SER A 94 7.92 1.54 -0.73
N VAL A 95 6.65 1.95 -0.61
CA VAL A 95 5.52 1.30 -1.29
C VAL A 95 5.69 1.38 -2.81
N MET A 96 6.12 2.53 -3.34
CA MET A 96 6.37 2.70 -4.77
C MET A 96 7.49 1.78 -5.27
N THR A 97 8.58 1.64 -4.50
CA THR A 97 9.70 0.74 -4.83
C THR A 97 9.25 -0.72 -4.84
N ARG A 98 8.50 -1.15 -3.82
CA ARG A 98 7.94 -2.51 -3.75
C ARG A 98 6.98 -2.80 -4.89
N LEU A 99 6.08 -1.86 -5.19
CA LEU A 99 5.16 -2.01 -6.32
C LEU A 99 5.92 -2.10 -7.64
N ALA A 100 6.92 -1.24 -7.86
CA ALA A 100 7.74 -1.27 -9.07
C ALA A 100 8.50 -2.59 -9.25
N ALA A 101 8.98 -3.19 -8.17
CA ALA A 101 9.66 -4.49 -8.20
C ALA A 101 8.74 -5.66 -8.65
N MET A 102 7.41 -5.46 -8.66
CA MET A 102 6.46 -6.44 -9.18
C MET A 102 6.26 -6.34 -10.70
N TYR A 103 6.77 -5.29 -11.34
CA TYR A 103 6.58 -5.04 -12.76
C TYR A 103 7.86 -5.26 -13.57
N THR A 104 7.69 -5.80 -14.76
CA THR A 104 8.64 -5.67 -15.87
C THR A 104 8.41 -4.36 -16.61
N ASN A 105 9.43 -3.90 -17.36
CA ASN A 105 9.29 -2.72 -18.21
C ASN A 105 8.18 -2.86 -19.26
N VAL A 106 7.91 -4.09 -19.74
CA VAL A 106 6.85 -4.36 -20.72
C VAL A 106 5.46 -4.23 -20.06
N GLU A 107 5.31 -4.71 -18.84
CA GLU A 107 4.06 -4.57 -18.10
C GLU A 107 3.79 -3.11 -17.73
N VAL A 108 4.81 -2.34 -17.35
CA VAL A 108 4.67 -0.89 -17.13
C VAL A 108 4.19 -0.19 -18.39
N GLU A 109 4.74 -0.52 -19.56
CA GLU A 109 4.31 0.05 -20.86
C GLU A 109 2.83 -0.25 -21.16
N ALA A 110 2.33 -1.42 -20.74
CA ALA A 110 0.96 -1.84 -20.97
C ALA A 110 -0.08 -1.11 -20.08
N ILE A 111 0.36 -0.34 -19.07
CA ILE A 111 -0.51 0.44 -18.20
C ILE A 111 -1.13 1.62 -18.98
N ARG A 112 -2.46 1.73 -18.94
CA ARG A 112 -3.23 2.78 -19.63
C ARG A 112 -3.31 4.06 -18.80
N ASP A 113 -2.16 4.69 -18.54
CA ASP A 113 -2.05 5.86 -17.67
C ASP A 113 -1.99 7.20 -18.43
N ARG A 114 -3.11 7.60 -19.03
CA ARG A 114 -3.18 8.84 -19.84
C ARG A 114 -2.81 10.12 -19.09
N LYS A 115 -2.90 10.11 -17.77
CA LYS A 115 -2.63 11.29 -16.91
C LYS A 115 -1.29 11.19 -16.19
N ASP A 116 -0.51 10.14 -16.48
CA ASP A 116 0.77 9.84 -15.84
C ASP A 116 0.71 9.92 -14.31
N LYS A 117 -0.30 9.27 -13.73
CA LYS A 117 -0.47 9.22 -12.27
C LYS A 117 0.58 8.32 -11.59
N ILE A 118 1.13 7.33 -12.30
CA ILE A 118 2.03 6.33 -11.73
C ILE A 118 3.08 5.81 -12.73
N GLN A 119 2.79 5.75 -14.03
CA GLN A 119 3.62 5.06 -15.01
C GLN A 119 5.07 5.59 -15.06
N SER A 120 5.28 6.91 -15.12
CA SER A 120 6.62 7.50 -15.07
C SER A 120 7.35 7.17 -13.76
N ARG A 121 6.65 7.12 -12.63
CA ARG A 121 7.26 6.79 -11.32
C ARG A 121 7.73 5.34 -11.30
N LEU A 122 6.97 4.41 -11.87
CA LEU A 122 7.38 3.02 -12.01
C LEU A 122 8.62 2.90 -12.89
N TYR A 123 8.65 3.58 -14.04
CA TYR A 123 9.84 3.61 -14.89
C TYR A 123 11.06 4.20 -14.18
N CYS A 124 10.90 5.30 -13.44
CA CYS A 124 11.99 5.84 -12.64
C CYS A 124 12.54 4.81 -11.64
N LYS A 125 11.67 4.05 -10.97
CA LYS A 125 12.09 3.00 -10.05
C LYS A 125 12.80 1.84 -10.74
N LEU A 126 12.31 1.40 -11.89
CA LEU A 126 12.99 0.38 -12.69
C LEU A 126 14.38 0.85 -13.17
N ILE A 127 14.51 2.12 -13.59
CA ILE A 127 15.81 2.68 -13.98
C ILE A 127 16.74 2.77 -12.76
N GLN A 128 16.22 3.22 -11.61
CA GLN A 128 17.00 3.27 -10.36
C GLN A 128 17.51 1.89 -9.97
N SER A 129 16.69 0.84 -10.05
CA SER A 129 17.12 -0.52 -9.71
C SER A 129 18.21 -1.06 -10.63
N LEU A 130 18.31 -0.57 -11.88
CA LEU A 130 19.43 -0.92 -12.78
C LEU A 130 20.76 -0.26 -12.38
N CYS A 131 20.71 0.79 -11.58
CA CYS A 131 21.89 1.50 -11.08
C CYS A 131 22.31 1.03 -9.68
N GLU A 132 21.52 0.19 -9.02
CA GLU A 132 21.89 -0.39 -7.74
C GLU A 132 23.02 -1.40 -7.97
N PRO A 133 24.11 -1.34 -7.18
CA PRO A 133 25.18 -2.31 -7.30
C PRO A 133 24.63 -3.71 -7.02
N GLU A 134 24.92 -4.67 -7.90
CA GLU A 134 24.66 -6.08 -7.63
C GLU A 134 25.26 -6.38 -6.26
N ALA A 135 24.44 -6.87 -5.31
CA ALA A 135 24.93 -7.25 -4.02
C ALA A 135 26.03 -8.28 -4.25
N GLU A 136 27.28 -7.91 -3.93
CA GLU A 136 28.41 -8.83 -3.99
C GLU A 136 28.01 -10.04 -3.15
N SER A 137 27.76 -11.16 -3.83
CA SER A 137 27.48 -12.44 -3.19
C SER A 137 28.75 -12.83 -2.45
N MET A 138 28.82 -12.50 -1.15
CA MET A 138 29.82 -13.00 -0.21
C MET A 138 29.71 -14.51 -0.05
#